data_AF-A0A453FUS2-F1
#
_entry.id   AF-A0A453FUS2-F1
#
_cell.length_a   1.000
_cell.length_b   1.000
_cell.length_c   1.000
_cell.angle_alpha   90.00
_cell.angle_beta   90.00
_cell.angle_gamma   90.00
#
_symmetry.space_group_name_H-M   'P 1'
#
loop_
_entity.id
_entity.type
_entity.pdbx_description
1 polymer ?
#
loop_
_entity_poly.entity_id
_entity_poly.type
_entity_poly.pdbx_seq_one_letter_code
_entity_poly.pdbx_strand_id
1 'polypeptide(L)'
;LGTGWAGSRLMKDLDTTGYDVVCVSPRNHMVFTPLLASTCVGTLEFRSVAEPLARIQPAVSRSPGSYFLLARCTAVDPDAHTIDCETVTEGEKDTLKPWKFKVSYDKLVFGCGAEASTFGIRGVTEHATFLREVHDAQEIRRKLLLNLMLSDVPG
;
A
#
# COMPACT_ATOMS: atom_id res chain seq x y z
N LEU A 1 -3.45 -3.17 -10.64
CA LEU A 1 -2.25 -3.22 -9.76
C LEU A 1 -2.18 -1.96 -8.91
N GLY A 2 -2.23 -2.08 -7.59
CA GLY A 2 -2.10 -0.97 -6.65
C GLY A 2 -3.44 -0.43 -6.12
N THR A 3 -3.40 0.03 -4.87
CA THR A 3 -4.53 0.61 -4.11
C THR A 3 -4.30 2.09 -3.79
N GLY A 4 -3.60 2.81 -4.68
CA GLY A 4 -3.43 4.26 -4.59
C GLY A 4 -4.62 5.03 -5.16
N TRP A 5 -4.48 6.34 -5.34
CA TRP A 5 -5.51 7.21 -5.92
C TRP A 5 -6.14 6.67 -7.22
N ALA A 6 -5.30 6.33 -8.20
CA ALA A 6 -5.76 5.83 -9.49
C ALA A 6 -6.48 4.48 -9.36
N GLY A 7 -5.87 3.52 -8.66
CA GLY A 7 -6.43 2.18 -8.44
C GLY A 7 -7.77 2.24 -7.71
N SER A 8 -7.84 2.97 -6.60
CA SER A 8 -9.06 3.11 -5.81
C SER A 8 -10.16 3.87 -6.53
N ARG A 9 -9.83 4.90 -7.32
CA ARG A 9 -10.84 5.60 -8.12
C ARG A 9 -11.42 4.70 -9.20
N LEU A 10 -10.58 3.93 -9.91
CA LEU A 10 -11.04 2.95 -10.88
C LEU A 10 -11.95 1.91 -10.24
N MET A 11 -11.52 1.32 -9.12
CA MET A 11 -12.29 0.30 -8.41
C MET A 11 -13.67 0.79 -7.95
N LYS A 12 -13.77 2.08 -7.61
CA LYS A 12 -15.03 2.72 -7.21
C LYS A 12 -16.03 2.85 -8.36
N ASP A 13 -15.55 3.18 -9.55
CA ASP A 13 -16.40 3.47 -10.72
C ASP A 13 -16.62 2.26 -11.63
N LEU A 14 -15.85 1.19 -11.45
CA LEU A 14 -15.92 0.00 -12.27
C LEU A 14 -17.22 -0.78 -12.01
N ASP A 15 -17.92 -1.11 -13.08
CA ASP A 15 -19.12 -1.95 -13.03
C ASP A 15 -18.73 -3.43 -12.93
N THR A 16 -18.96 -4.03 -11.77
CA THR A 16 -18.63 -5.41 -11.47
C THR A 16 -19.70 -6.41 -11.89
N THR A 17 -20.73 -5.98 -12.63
CA THR A 17 -21.70 -6.89 -13.25
C THR A 17 -21.19 -7.46 -14.58
N GLY A 18 -20.35 -6.70 -15.29
CA GLY A 18 -19.76 -7.09 -16.58
C GLY A 18 -18.32 -7.57 -16.51
N TYR A 19 -17.65 -7.41 -15.36
CA TYR A 19 -16.23 -7.74 -15.20
C TYR A 19 -15.94 -8.39 -13.84
N ASP A 20 -15.10 -9.43 -13.88
CA ASP A 20 -14.42 -9.95 -12.70
C ASP A 20 -13.20 -9.10 -12.37
N VAL A 21 -13.09 -8.65 -11.13
CA VAL A 21 -12.08 -7.65 -10.74
C VAL A 21 -11.11 -8.22 -9.73
N VAL A 22 -9.84 -8.31 -10.14
CA VAL A 22 -8.74 -8.72 -9.27
C VAL A 22 -7.84 -7.53 -8.97
N CYS A 23 -7.78 -7.12 -7.70
CA CYS A 23 -6.88 -6.06 -7.25
C CYS A 23 -5.69 -6.66 -6.48
N VAL A 24 -4.50 -6.53 -7.05
CA VAL A 24 -3.23 -6.91 -6.40
C VAL A 24 -2.56 -5.67 -5.83
N SER A 25 -2.25 -5.66 -4.54
CA SER A 25 -1.47 -4.60 -3.89
C SER A 25 -0.84 -5.12 -2.60
N PRO A 26 0.37 -4.65 -2.22
CA PRO A 26 0.97 -4.98 -0.93
C PRO A 26 0.22 -4.35 0.26
N ARG A 27 -0.78 -3.51 0.00
CA ARG A 27 -1.57 -2.77 0.99
C ARG A 27 -3.07 -2.87 0.68
N ASN A 28 -3.87 -3.15 1.70
CA ASN A 28 -5.32 -3.39 1.58
C ASN A 28 -6.23 -2.15 1.64
N HIS A 29 -5.66 -0.95 1.72
CA HIS A 29 -6.41 0.30 1.84
C HIS A 29 -5.84 1.37 0.91
N MET A 30 -6.68 2.36 0.60
CA MET A 30 -6.27 3.64 0.02
C MET A 30 -5.75 4.55 1.13
N VAL A 31 -4.72 5.34 0.83
CA VAL A 31 -4.27 6.43 1.70
C VAL A 31 -4.60 7.77 1.03
N PHE A 32 -5.32 8.64 1.74
CA PHE A 32 -5.58 10.01 1.33
C PHE A 32 -4.36 10.88 1.61
N THR A 33 -3.38 10.78 0.72
CA THR A 33 -2.05 11.37 0.89
C THR A 33 -2.01 12.88 1.23
N PRO A 34 -2.96 13.75 0.79
CA PRO A 34 -2.94 15.17 1.18
C PRO A 34 -3.08 15.42 2.68
N LEU A 35 -3.70 14.50 3.43
CA LEU A 35 -3.90 14.64 4.88
C LEU A 35 -2.88 13.86 5.71
N LEU A 36 -1.94 13.16 5.06
CA LEU A 36 -0.98 12.29 5.75
C LEU A 36 -0.06 13.08 6.69
N ALA A 37 0.37 14.28 6.29
CA ALA A 37 1.19 15.15 7.14
C ALA A 37 0.50 15.54 8.46
N SER A 38 -0.81 15.77 8.42
CA SER A 38 -1.61 16.09 9.62
C SER A 38 -1.67 14.94 10.63
N THR A 39 -1.43 13.69 10.19
CA THR A 39 -1.37 12.53 11.09
C THR A 39 -0.04 12.43 11.83
N CYS A 40 1.06 12.96 11.28
CA CYS A 40 2.38 12.96 11.93
C CYS A 40 2.36 13.70 13.28
N VAL A 41 1.60 14.80 13.34
CA VAL A 41 1.48 15.65 14.54
C VAL A 41 0.23 15.32 15.37
N GLY A 42 -0.59 14.36 14.93
CA GLY A 42 -1.79 13.94 15.65
C GLY A 42 -3.00 14.86 15.51
N THR A 43 -3.00 15.82 14.58
CA THR A 43 -4.20 16.62 14.24
C THR A 43 -5.31 15.72 13.70
N LEU A 44 -4.94 14.67 12.97
CA LEU A 44 -5.84 13.63 12.51
C LEU A 44 -5.35 12.26 12.98
N GLU A 45 -6.28 11.35 13.20
CA GLU A 45 -5.95 9.95 13.46
C GLU A 45 -5.50 9.26 12.16
N PHE A 46 -4.57 8.32 12.26
CA PHE A 46 -4.09 7.51 11.13
C PHE A 46 -5.23 6.80 10.37
N ARG A 47 -6.28 6.36 11.09
CA ARG A 47 -7.44 5.70 10.48
C ARG A 47 -8.33 6.66 9.67
N SER A 48 -8.30 7.95 9.98
CA SER A 48 -9.13 8.96 9.29
C SER A 48 -8.65 9.25 7.86
N VAL A 49 -7.41 8.89 7.53
CA VAL A 49 -6.82 9.11 6.20
C VAL A 49 -6.69 7.81 5.39
N ALA A 50 -7.19 6.68 5.91
CA ALA A 50 -7.07 5.37 5.29
C ALA A 50 -8.46 4.75 5.06
N GLU A 51 -8.74 4.33 3.82
CA GLU A 51 -10.00 3.69 3.47
C GLU A 51 -9.78 2.28 2.91
N PRO A 52 -10.26 1.21 3.58
CA PRO A 52 -10.12 -0.16 3.11
C PRO A 52 -10.69 -0.37 1.69
N LEU A 53 -9.97 -1.08 0.83
CA LEU A 53 -10.40 -1.31 -0.55
C LEU A 53 -11.74 -2.05 -0.61
N ALA A 54 -11.97 -3.00 0.29
CA ALA A 54 -13.21 -3.77 0.38
C ALA A 54 -14.45 -2.89 0.70
N ARG A 55 -14.25 -1.67 1.25
CA ARG A 55 -15.33 -0.69 1.39
C ARG A 55 -15.56 0.12 0.12
N ILE A 56 -14.49 0.43 -0.60
CA ILE A 56 -14.54 1.17 -1.88
C ILE A 56 -15.23 0.33 -2.95
N GLN A 57 -14.91 -0.96 -3.03
CA GLN A 57 -15.51 -1.90 -3.97
C GLN A 57 -15.87 -3.20 -3.23
N PRO A 58 -17.09 -3.32 -2.68
CA PRO A 58 -17.54 -4.51 -1.94
C PRO A 58 -17.53 -5.80 -2.76
N ALA A 59 -17.56 -5.71 -4.09
CA ALA A 59 -17.53 -6.88 -4.97
C ALA A 59 -16.29 -7.76 -4.75
N VAL A 60 -15.14 -7.18 -4.39
CA VAL A 60 -13.90 -7.94 -4.13
C VAL A 60 -13.98 -8.88 -2.93
N SER A 61 -15.05 -8.80 -2.14
CA SER A 61 -15.31 -9.66 -0.98
C SER A 61 -16.65 -10.41 -1.07
N ARG A 62 -17.52 -10.04 -2.01
CA ARG A 62 -18.91 -10.56 -2.09
C ARG A 62 -19.23 -11.24 -3.41
N SER A 63 -18.64 -10.76 -4.50
CA SER A 63 -18.91 -11.28 -5.84
C SER A 63 -18.00 -12.47 -6.12
N PRO A 64 -18.51 -13.55 -6.72
CA PRO A 64 -17.66 -14.61 -7.25
C PRO A 64 -16.73 -14.03 -8.33
N GLY A 65 -15.51 -14.54 -8.47
CA GLY A 65 -14.55 -14.09 -9.50
C GLY A 65 -13.80 -12.80 -9.17
N SER A 66 -14.28 -11.99 -8.23
CA SER A 66 -13.62 -10.75 -7.81
C SER A 66 -12.84 -10.91 -6.51
N TYR A 67 -11.56 -10.52 -6.50
CA TYR A 67 -10.67 -10.77 -5.37
C TYR A 67 -9.74 -9.60 -5.08
N PHE A 68 -9.44 -9.39 -3.79
CA PHE A 68 -8.29 -8.61 -3.36
C PHE A 68 -7.16 -9.55 -2.96
N LEU A 69 -5.97 -9.35 -3.55
CA LEU A 69 -4.77 -10.14 -3.27
C LEU A 69 -3.72 -9.25 -2.61
N LEU A 70 -3.39 -9.58 -1.35
CA LEU A 70 -2.32 -8.93 -0.59
C LEU A 70 -0.95 -9.43 -1.06
N ALA A 71 -0.47 -8.87 -2.16
CA ALA A 71 0.74 -9.30 -2.83
C ALA A 71 1.41 -8.15 -3.60
N ARG A 72 2.70 -8.27 -3.84
CA ARG A 72 3.49 -7.38 -4.70
C ARG A 72 3.61 -8.01 -6.09
N CYS A 73 3.30 -7.24 -7.13
CA CYS A 73 3.59 -7.65 -8.49
C CYS A 73 5.08 -7.43 -8.78
N THR A 74 5.76 -8.46 -9.29
CA THR A 74 7.21 -8.46 -9.54
C THR A 74 7.54 -8.39 -11.02
N ALA A 75 6.76 -9.07 -11.85
CA ALA A 75 6.90 -9.05 -13.29
C ALA A 75 5.55 -9.11 -13.99
N VAL A 76 5.51 -8.61 -15.22
CA VAL A 76 4.34 -8.65 -16.11
C VAL A 76 4.79 -9.29 -17.41
N ASP A 77 4.12 -10.37 -17.80
CA ASP A 77 4.29 -11.04 -19.09
C ASP A 77 3.13 -10.61 -20.02
N PRO A 78 3.40 -9.74 -21.00
CA PRO A 78 2.38 -9.29 -21.95
C PRO A 78 2.01 -10.35 -22.99
N ASP A 79 2.92 -11.28 -23.32
CA ASP A 79 2.67 -12.29 -24.35
C ASP A 79 1.78 -13.41 -23.81
N ALA A 80 2.02 -13.84 -22.57
CA ALA A 80 1.19 -14.83 -21.89
C ALA A 80 -0.05 -14.23 -21.20
N HIS A 81 -0.19 -12.90 -21.17
CA HIS A 81 -1.20 -12.17 -20.39
C HIS A 81 -1.25 -12.61 -18.92
N THR A 82 -0.08 -12.71 -18.27
CA THR A 82 0.02 -13.08 -16.85
C THR A 82 0.88 -12.09 -16.07
N ILE A 83 0.59 -11.97 -14.77
CA ILE A 83 1.42 -11.23 -13.82
C ILE A 83 2.01 -12.19 -12.79
N ASP A 84 3.28 -12.01 -12.49
CA ASP A 84 3.97 -12.73 -11.43
C ASP A 84 3.86 -11.92 -10.13
N CYS A 85 3.26 -12.52 -9.12
CA CYS A 85 2.98 -11.91 -7.83
C CYS A 85 3.69 -12.66 -6.71
N GLU A 86 4.08 -11.94 -5.67
CA GLU A 86 4.69 -12.47 -4.46
C GLU A 86 3.90 -11.99 -3.24
N THR A 87 3.55 -12.92 -2.34
CA THR A 87 2.77 -12.58 -1.15
C THR A 87 3.53 -11.68 -0.19
N VAL A 88 2.81 -10.78 0.50
CA VAL A 88 3.39 -9.97 1.57
C VAL A 88 3.27 -10.72 2.90
N THR A 89 4.40 -11.12 3.47
CA THR A 89 4.48 -11.78 4.79
C THR A 89 5.23 -10.94 5.84
N GLU A 90 5.40 -9.64 5.59
CA GLU A 90 6.08 -8.71 6.51
C GLU A 90 5.32 -8.63 7.85
N GLY A 91 5.86 -9.28 8.88
CA GLY A 91 5.29 -9.38 10.23
C GLY A 91 5.39 -10.80 10.82
N GLU A 92 5.45 -11.81 9.96
CA GLU A 92 5.47 -13.24 10.33
C GLU A 92 6.64 -13.96 9.63
N LYS A 93 7.84 -13.35 9.70
CA LYS A 93 9.04 -13.86 9.02
C LYS A 93 9.45 -15.27 9.46
N ASP A 94 9.04 -15.71 10.65
CA ASP A 94 9.36 -17.03 11.19
C ASP A 94 8.33 -18.13 10.84
N THR A 95 7.10 -17.77 10.45
CA THR A 95 6.00 -18.73 10.21
C THR A 95 5.65 -18.92 8.74
N LEU A 96 5.76 -17.88 7.88
CA LEU A 96 5.43 -17.98 6.46
C LEU A 96 6.45 -17.28 5.56
N LYS A 97 7.13 -18.09 4.74
CA LYS A 97 7.95 -17.57 3.63
C LYS A 97 7.04 -17.03 2.53
N PRO A 98 7.39 -15.90 1.90
CA PRO A 98 6.66 -15.40 0.75
C PRO A 98 6.74 -16.43 -0.38
N TRP A 99 5.61 -16.65 -1.05
CA TRP A 99 5.54 -17.56 -2.20
C TRP A 99 5.06 -16.80 -3.42
N LYS A 100 5.46 -17.32 -4.58
CA LYS A 100 5.15 -16.74 -5.88
C LYS A 100 3.97 -17.46 -6.50
N PHE A 101 3.13 -16.70 -7.16
CA PHE A 101 1.99 -17.21 -7.91
C PHE A 101 1.74 -16.33 -9.13
N LYS A 102 1.02 -16.89 -10.10
CA LYS A 102 0.65 -16.19 -11.33
C LYS A 102 -0.82 -15.83 -11.33
N VAL A 103 -1.16 -14.69 -11.90
CA VAL A 103 -2.54 -14.27 -12.14
C VAL A 103 -2.68 -13.94 -13.62
N SER A 104 -3.62 -14.59 -14.31
CA SER A 104 -3.99 -14.27 -15.69
C SER A 104 -4.89 -13.05 -15.74
N TYR A 105 -4.82 -12.27 -16.82
CA TYR A 105 -5.67 -11.10 -17.01
C TYR A 105 -6.12 -10.96 -18.47
N ASP A 106 -7.31 -10.42 -18.69
CA ASP A 106 -7.73 -9.95 -20.02
C ASP A 106 -7.37 -8.48 -20.23
N LYS A 107 -7.45 -7.70 -19.15
CA LYS A 107 -7.12 -6.27 -19.11
C LYS A 107 -6.29 -5.99 -17.86
N LEU A 108 -5.14 -5.37 -18.06
CA LEU A 108 -4.24 -4.97 -16.97
C LEU A 108 -4.25 -3.45 -16.82
N VAL A 109 -4.43 -2.97 -15.58
CA VAL A 109 -4.33 -1.55 -15.25
C VAL A 109 -3.25 -1.31 -14.20
N PHE A 110 -2.33 -0.40 -14.50
CA PHE A 110 -1.27 0.05 -13.60
C PHE A 110 -1.74 1.26 -12.76
N GLY A 111 -1.73 1.09 -11.44
CA GLY A 111 -2.06 2.11 -10.45
C GLY A 111 -1.16 2.02 -9.21
N CYS A 112 0.07 1.49 -9.38
CA CYS A 112 1.04 1.24 -8.31
C CYS A 112 1.72 2.51 -7.78
N GLY A 113 1.59 3.64 -8.49
CA GLY A 113 2.21 4.90 -8.09
C GLY A 113 3.73 4.90 -8.29
N ALA A 114 4.43 5.63 -7.44
CA ALA A 114 5.88 5.80 -7.48
C ALA A 114 6.47 5.84 -6.06
N GLU A 115 7.74 5.43 -5.96
CA GLU A 115 8.53 5.43 -4.74
C GLU A 115 9.29 6.76 -4.57
N ALA A 116 9.73 7.04 -3.34
CA ALA A 116 10.50 8.24 -3.05
C ALA A 116 11.91 8.14 -3.66
N SER A 117 12.29 9.15 -4.45
CA SER A 117 13.64 9.25 -5.00
C SER A 117 14.60 9.84 -3.96
N THR A 118 15.74 9.19 -3.76
CA THR A 118 16.84 9.67 -2.92
C THR A 118 17.84 10.53 -3.69
N PHE A 119 17.69 10.61 -5.02
CA PHE A 119 18.65 11.27 -5.93
C PHE A 119 20.11 10.80 -5.78
N GLY A 120 20.33 9.59 -5.22
CA GLY A 120 21.67 9.06 -4.95
C GLY A 120 22.40 9.75 -3.79
N ILE A 121 21.69 10.56 -3.00
CA ILE A 121 22.28 11.25 -1.85
C ILE A 121 22.50 10.21 -0.73
N ARG A 122 23.77 9.99 -0.38
CA ARG A 122 24.17 9.07 0.68
C ARG A 122 23.60 9.51 2.03
N GLY A 123 23.16 8.55 2.85
CA GLY A 123 22.59 8.80 4.17
C GLY A 123 21.09 9.14 4.18
N VAL A 124 20.45 9.40 3.03
CA VAL A 124 18.99 9.68 3.01
C VAL A 124 18.19 8.49 3.51
N THR A 125 18.49 7.27 3.04
CA THR A 125 17.81 6.04 3.48
C THR A 125 18.09 5.68 4.94
N GLU A 126 19.22 6.13 5.48
CA GLU A 126 19.68 5.80 6.83
C GLU A 126 19.14 6.79 7.88
N HIS A 127 19.03 8.06 7.52
CA HIS A 127 18.71 9.14 8.45
C HIS A 127 17.36 9.81 8.22
N ALA A 128 16.85 9.83 6.98
CA ALA A 128 15.55 10.43 6.69
C ALA A 128 14.42 9.42 6.86
N THR A 129 13.25 9.91 7.25
CA THR A 129 12.00 9.16 7.15
C THR A 129 11.19 9.78 6.02
N PHE A 130 10.72 8.97 5.07
CA PHE A 130 9.83 9.43 4.02
C PHE A 130 8.42 9.69 4.58
N LEU A 131 7.52 10.25 3.77
CA LEU A 131 6.12 10.46 4.14
C LEU A 131 5.22 10.11 2.95
N ARG A 132 4.97 8.81 2.77
CA ARG A 132 4.15 8.27 1.67
C ARG A 132 3.05 7.37 2.18
N GLU A 133 3.32 6.66 3.28
CA GLU A 133 2.47 5.65 3.86
C GLU A 133 2.03 6.01 5.29
N VAL A 134 1.01 5.32 5.81
CA VAL A 134 0.56 5.54 7.19
C VAL A 134 1.64 5.16 8.21
N HIS A 135 2.40 4.09 7.93
CA HIS A 135 3.49 3.66 8.81
C HIS A 135 4.64 4.68 8.85
N ASP A 136 4.88 5.39 7.75
CA ASP A 136 5.86 6.49 7.71
C ASP A 136 5.47 7.60 8.70
N ALA A 137 4.19 8.00 8.68
CA ALA A 137 3.68 9.02 9.59
C ALA A 137 3.74 8.57 11.06
N GLN A 138 3.49 7.29 11.33
CA GLN A 138 3.68 6.70 12.65
C GLN A 138 5.14 6.75 13.10
N GLU A 139 6.08 6.41 12.21
CA GLU A 139 7.51 6.42 12.52
C GLU A 139 8.03 7.84 12.77
N ILE A 140 7.59 8.83 11.99
CA ILE A 140 7.90 10.25 12.23
C ILE A 140 7.42 10.67 13.62
N ARG A 141 6.16 10.38 13.95
CA ARG A 141 5.57 10.72 15.26
C ARG A 141 6.33 10.04 16.41
N ARG A 142 6.67 8.76 16.23
CA ARG A 142 7.42 7.97 17.21
C ARG A 142 8.82 8.57 17.45
N LYS A 143 9.58 8.86 16.38
CA LYS A 143 10.91 9.48 16.47
C LYS A 143 10.84 10.85 17.16
N LEU A 144 9.84 11.67 16.81
CA LEU A 144 9.66 12.99 17.41
C LEU A 144 9.42 12.90 18.93
N LEU A 145 8.47 12.05 19.36
CA LEU A 145 8.17 11.86 20.78
C LEU A 145 9.34 11.24 21.54
N LEU A 146 10.04 10.26 20.94
CA LEU A 146 11.22 9.65 21.55
C LEU A 146 12.31 10.70 21.79
N ASN A 147 12.58 11.56 20.82
CA ASN A 147 13.61 12.59 20.95
C ASN A 147 13.25 13.63 22.03
N LEU A 148 11.97 14.03 22.12
CA LEU A 148 11.47 14.90 23.19
C LEU A 148 11.63 14.26 24.57
N MET A 149 11.32 12.98 24.72
CA MET A 149 11.49 12.27 25.99
C MET A 149 12.97 12.13 26.36
N LEU A 150 13.83 11.81 25.39
CA LEU A 150 15.26 11.66 25.61
C LEU A 150 15.94 12.98 25.98
N SER A 151 15.46 14.13 25.49
CA SER A 151 16.00 15.43 25.89
C SER A 151 15.69 15.79 27.35
N ASP A 152 14.64 15.21 27.93
CA ASP A 152 14.25 15.43 29.33
C ASP A 152 15.00 14.49 30.30
N VAL A 153 15.64 13.44 29.79
CA VAL A 153 16.43 12.52 30.62
C VAL A 153 17.76 13.18 30.97
N PRO A 154 18.09 13.36 32.27
CA PRO A 154 19.39 13.88 32.66
C PRO A 154 20.51 12.95 32.20
N GLY A 155 21.48 13.53 31.49
CA GLY A 155 22.74 12.92 31.08
C GLY A 155 23.87 13.92 31.24
#